data_AF-A0A6H1JTV2-F1
#
_entry.id   AF-A0A6H1JTV2-F1
#
_cell.length_a   1.000
_cell.length_b   1.000
_cell.length_c   1.000
_cell.angle_alpha   90.00
_cell.angle_beta   90.00
_cell.angle_gamma   90.00
#
_symmetry.space_group_name_H-M   'P 1'
#
loop_
_entity.id
_entity.type
_entity.pdbx_description
1 polymer ?
#
loop_
_entity_poly.entity_id
_entity_poly.type
_entity_poly.pdbx_seq_one_letter_code
_entity_poly.pdbx_strand_id
1 'polypeptide(L)'
;MEAGDSAGAVVAFEKLLLDKEGVFGRNGLSTFGTRYGLAWALGESGDPTSAVKAFEALLADRIQALTYKTRTFSPRRSVRAAQRIRDEQRAVDLEASSGATDGSAGALPQLEPPVPSARYGLAWWRGKAGDSSGAVADFEELLADQVRLLDTFDPQRLATRHALAHWRGEAGEPGRAVALLTELLADQTGSLGPEHPDTLKTRHSLAQSRGEAGEPGRAVALLTELLADRTSILGPEHPHTRATRDALADWLSGPGPS
;
A
#
# COMPACT_ATOMS: atom_id res chain seq x y z
N MET A 1 -0.48 -19.66 1.88
CA MET A 1 -0.13 -19.04 3.17
C MET A 1 -1.46 -18.56 3.71
N GLU A 2 -1.90 -19.20 4.80
CA GLU A 2 -3.28 -19.27 5.26
C GLU A 2 -3.94 -17.90 5.45
N ALA A 3 -5.26 -17.87 5.34
CA ALA A 3 -6.14 -16.92 6.01
C ALA A 3 -5.93 -17.04 7.54
N GLY A 4 -4.75 -16.61 7.99
CA GLY A 4 -4.28 -16.72 9.35
C GLY A 4 -5.07 -15.75 10.22
N ASP A 5 -6.04 -16.30 10.94
CA ASP A 5 -6.73 -15.70 12.09
C ASP A 5 -7.01 -14.19 11.98
N SER A 6 -7.54 -13.73 10.84
CA SER A 6 -7.94 -12.32 10.67
C SER A 6 -9.03 -11.92 11.68
N ALA A 7 -9.88 -12.88 12.09
CA ALA A 7 -10.84 -12.70 13.17
C ALA A 7 -10.16 -12.50 14.54
N GLY A 8 -9.15 -13.30 14.89
CA GLY A 8 -8.37 -13.10 16.10
C GLY A 8 -7.54 -11.82 16.09
N ALA A 9 -7.09 -11.38 14.91
CA ALA A 9 -6.46 -10.07 14.75
C ALA A 9 -7.43 -8.91 15.06
N VAL A 10 -8.69 -8.99 14.59
CA VAL A 10 -9.73 -8.00 14.94
C VAL A 10 -9.91 -7.94 16.46
N VAL A 11 -10.13 -9.07 17.11
CA VAL A 11 -10.34 -9.14 18.58
C VAL A 11 -9.12 -8.60 19.34
N ALA A 12 -7.90 -8.92 18.88
CA ALA A 12 -6.68 -8.42 19.49
C ALA A 12 -6.55 -6.89 19.38
N PHE A 13 -6.88 -6.33 18.21
CA PHE A 13 -6.86 -4.88 18.01
C PHE A 13 -7.96 -4.16 18.78
N GLU A 14 -9.17 -4.73 18.87
CA GLU A 14 -10.26 -4.18 19.68
C GLU A 14 -9.86 -4.11 21.17
N LYS A 15 -9.29 -5.20 21.71
CA LYS A 15 -8.79 -5.22 23.08
C LYS A 15 -7.69 -4.19 23.30
N LEU A 16 -6.70 -4.13 22.40
CA LEU A 16 -5.62 -3.16 22.47
C LEU A 16 -6.14 -1.71 22.36
N LEU A 17 -7.21 -1.49 21.60
CA LEU A 17 -7.80 -0.17 21.42
C LEU A 17 -8.47 0.31 22.72
N LEU A 18 -9.21 -0.56 23.41
CA LEU A 18 -9.82 -0.23 24.70
C LEU A 18 -8.76 0.20 25.73
N ASP A 19 -7.66 -0.54 25.81
CA ASP A 19 -6.55 -0.21 26.72
C ASP A 19 -5.89 1.13 26.36
N LYS A 20 -5.68 1.38 25.06
CA LYS A 20 -5.00 2.59 24.58
C LYS A 20 -5.86 3.85 24.62
N GLU A 21 -7.16 3.76 24.37
CA GLU A 21 -8.05 4.92 24.43
C GLU A 21 -8.14 5.51 25.83
N GLY A 22 -8.07 4.67 26.87
CA GLY A 22 -8.02 5.12 28.26
C GLY A 22 -6.72 5.85 28.64
N VAL A 23 -5.59 5.50 28.01
CA VAL A 23 -4.25 6.01 28.37
C VAL A 23 -3.81 7.17 27.48
N PHE A 24 -3.99 7.05 26.16
CA PHE A 24 -3.48 8.00 25.16
C PHE A 24 -4.58 8.86 24.52
N GLY A 25 -5.85 8.59 24.85
CA GLY A 25 -6.99 9.22 24.22
C GLY A 25 -7.23 8.74 22.78
N ARG A 26 -8.45 8.94 22.30
CA ARG A 26 -8.91 8.51 20.96
C ARG A 26 -8.05 9.02 19.78
N ASN A 27 -7.51 10.23 19.94
CA ASN A 27 -6.72 10.93 18.91
C ASN A 27 -5.21 10.85 19.17
N GLY A 28 -4.79 10.06 20.16
CA GLY A 28 -3.39 9.78 20.45
C GLY A 28 -2.73 9.06 19.28
N LEU A 29 -1.45 9.35 19.04
CA LEU A 29 -0.70 8.80 17.91
C LEU A 29 -0.57 7.26 17.99
N SER A 30 -0.40 6.74 19.21
CA SER A 30 -0.39 5.29 19.49
C SER A 30 -1.75 4.64 19.23
N THR A 31 -2.84 5.35 19.51
CA THR A 31 -4.22 4.92 19.25
C THR A 31 -4.51 4.89 17.75
N PHE A 32 -3.97 5.85 16.99
CA PHE A 32 -4.12 5.91 15.54
C PHE A 32 -3.59 4.66 14.83
N GLY A 33 -2.37 4.23 15.15
CA GLY A 33 -1.79 3.02 14.56
C GLY A 33 -2.61 1.75 14.86
N THR A 34 -3.16 1.65 16.08
CA THR A 34 -4.04 0.54 16.47
C THR A 34 -5.38 0.58 15.73
N ARG A 35 -5.96 1.77 15.54
CA ARG A 35 -7.20 1.93 14.75
C ARG A 35 -7.00 1.64 13.27
N TYR A 36 -5.84 2.02 12.72
CA TYR A 36 -5.44 1.64 11.37
C TYR A 36 -5.36 0.12 11.24
N GLY A 37 -4.66 -0.56 12.17
CA GLY A 37 -4.56 -2.02 12.19
C GLY A 37 -5.92 -2.71 12.30
N LEU A 38 -6.81 -2.20 13.16
CA LEU A 38 -8.18 -2.69 13.27
C LEU A 38 -8.96 -2.54 11.96
N ALA A 39 -8.90 -1.37 11.33
CA ALA A 39 -9.58 -1.10 10.07
C ALA A 39 -9.11 -2.06 8.96
N TRP A 40 -7.80 -2.34 8.91
CA TRP A 40 -7.24 -3.31 7.99
C TRP A 40 -7.71 -4.74 8.30
N ALA A 41 -7.64 -5.15 9.56
CA ALA A 41 -8.03 -6.49 9.99
C ALA A 41 -9.52 -6.78 9.73
N LEU A 42 -10.40 -5.78 9.89
CA LEU A 42 -11.82 -5.88 9.55
C LEU A 42 -12.02 -6.26 8.08
N GLY A 43 -11.27 -5.61 7.18
CA GLY A 43 -11.34 -5.93 5.77
C GLY A 43 -10.86 -7.35 5.46
N GLU A 44 -9.71 -7.73 6.02
CA GLU A 44 -9.14 -9.08 5.85
C GLU A 44 -10.01 -10.18 6.49
N SER A 45 -10.87 -9.83 7.44
CA SER A 45 -11.87 -10.75 8.01
C SER A 45 -13.08 -11.00 7.10
N GLY A 46 -13.14 -10.32 5.95
CA GLY A 46 -14.24 -10.44 4.98
C GLY A 46 -15.33 -9.39 5.13
N ASP A 47 -15.10 -8.32 5.92
CA ASP A 47 -16.03 -7.19 6.05
C ASP A 47 -15.41 -5.89 5.48
N PRO A 48 -15.39 -5.74 4.14
CA PRO A 48 -14.85 -4.55 3.49
C PRO A 48 -15.67 -3.29 3.82
N THR A 49 -16.96 -3.42 4.14
CA THR A 49 -17.82 -2.26 4.47
C THR A 49 -17.45 -1.67 5.82
N SER A 50 -17.22 -2.51 6.83
CA SER A 50 -16.76 -2.05 8.14
C SER A 50 -15.35 -1.49 8.08
N ALA A 51 -14.47 -2.05 7.24
CA ALA A 51 -13.15 -1.50 6.98
C ALA A 51 -13.23 -0.07 6.43
N VAL A 52 -14.04 0.17 5.40
CA VAL A 52 -14.27 1.50 4.81
C VAL A 52 -14.71 2.49 5.88
N LYS A 53 -15.74 2.16 6.67
CA LYS A 53 -16.23 3.02 7.75
C LYS A 53 -15.15 3.33 8.79
N ALA A 54 -14.33 2.34 9.14
CA ALA A 54 -13.25 2.51 10.10
C ALA A 54 -12.15 3.45 9.57
N PHE A 55 -11.77 3.33 8.29
CA PHE A 55 -10.82 4.24 7.65
C PHE A 55 -11.37 5.67 7.50
N GLU A 56 -12.65 5.83 7.14
CA GLU A 56 -13.31 7.14 7.08
C GLU A 56 -13.31 7.83 8.45
N ALA A 57 -13.67 7.10 9.51
CA ALA A 57 -13.63 7.62 10.87
C ALA A 57 -12.20 7.98 11.32
N LEU A 58 -11.21 7.17 10.94
CA LEU A 58 -9.80 7.42 11.23
C LEU A 58 -9.30 8.73 10.57
N LEU A 59 -9.66 8.94 9.30
CA LEU A 59 -9.29 10.14 8.54
C LEU A 59 -10.00 11.38 9.07
N ALA A 60 -11.30 11.29 9.36
CA ALA A 60 -12.09 12.39 9.92
C ALA A 60 -11.52 12.88 11.26
N ASP A 61 -11.22 11.96 12.18
CA ASP A 61 -10.61 12.29 13.47
C ASP A 61 -9.24 12.94 13.31
N ARG A 62 -8.45 12.50 12.33
CA ARG A 62 -7.13 13.08 12.05
C ARG A 62 -7.23 14.49 11.48
N ILE A 63 -8.15 14.73 10.54
CA ILE A 63 -8.43 16.06 9.99
C ILE A 63 -8.89 17.01 11.09
N GLN A 64 -9.79 16.55 11.97
CA GLN A 64 -10.27 17.33 13.10
C GLN A 64 -9.14 17.67 14.09
N ALA A 65 -8.28 16.71 14.42
CA ALA A 65 -7.13 16.93 15.31
C ALA A 65 -6.12 17.94 14.74
N LEU A 66 -5.84 17.89 13.43
CA LEU A 66 -4.96 18.84 12.75
C LEU A 66 -5.60 20.24 12.68
N THR A 67 -6.90 20.33 12.46
CA THR A 67 -7.67 21.60 12.44
C THR A 67 -7.72 22.25 13.83
N TYR A 68 -7.86 21.44 14.88
CA TYR A 68 -7.86 21.94 16.26
C TYR A 68 -6.49 22.50 16.68
N LYS A 69 -5.40 21.80 16.32
CA LYS A 69 -4.03 22.27 16.58
C LYS A 69 -3.71 23.59 15.87
N THR A 70 -4.20 23.78 14.65
CA THR A 70 -3.96 25.01 13.88
C THR A 70 -4.77 26.20 14.40
N ARG A 71 -5.99 25.99 14.91
CA ARG A 71 -6.81 27.05 15.53
C ARG A 71 -6.32 27.51 16.91
N THR A 72 -5.67 26.62 17.65
CA THR A 72 -5.10 26.92 18.98
C THR A 72 -3.65 27.45 18.90
N PHE A 73 -3.09 27.52 17.69
CA PHE A 73 -1.73 27.99 17.41
C PHE A 73 -1.64 29.53 17.43
N SER A 74 -1.06 30.09 18.50
CA SER A 74 -0.73 31.52 18.59
C SER A 74 0.67 31.81 18.02
N PRO A 75 0.82 32.72 17.04
CA PRO A 75 2.06 32.90 16.26
C PRO A 75 3.26 33.46 17.04
N ARG A 76 3.09 33.92 18.29
CA ARG A 76 4.20 34.44 19.10
C ARG A 76 5.00 33.37 19.85
N ARG A 77 4.45 32.17 20.04
CA ARG A 77 5.15 31.05 20.71
C ARG A 77 5.87 30.10 19.73
N SER A 78 5.59 30.22 18.43
CA SER A 78 6.04 29.27 17.39
C SER A 78 7.44 29.51 16.84
N VAL A 79 8.00 30.72 16.94
CA VAL A 79 9.38 30.98 16.47
C VAL A 79 10.39 30.22 17.33
N ARG A 80 10.24 30.26 18.66
CA ARG A 80 11.09 29.49 19.58
C ARG A 80 10.88 27.97 19.48
N ALA A 81 9.66 27.51 19.20
CA ALA A 81 9.36 26.08 19.03
C ALA A 81 9.87 25.53 17.69
N ALA A 82 9.78 26.31 16.61
CA ALA A 82 10.32 25.94 15.30
C ALA A 82 11.87 25.96 15.27
N GLN A 83 12.50 26.84 16.05
CA GLN A 83 13.95 26.78 16.29
C GLN A 83 14.35 25.56 17.13
N ARG A 84 13.57 25.21 18.16
CA ARG A 84 13.85 24.02 18.97
C ARG A 84 13.79 22.71 18.17
N ILE A 85 12.79 22.55 17.29
CA ILE A 85 12.68 21.38 16.41
C ILE A 85 13.83 21.32 15.41
N ARG A 86 14.27 22.47 14.88
CA ARG A 86 15.41 22.57 13.95
C ARG A 86 16.74 22.27 14.65
N ASP A 87 16.90 22.68 15.90
CA ASP A 87 18.09 22.43 16.72
C ASP A 87 18.13 20.98 17.23
N GLU A 88 16.96 20.39 17.54
CA GLU A 88 16.81 18.97 17.90
C GLU A 88 17.10 18.05 16.71
N GLN A 89 16.63 18.37 15.50
CA GLN A 89 16.96 17.63 14.28
C GLN A 89 18.46 17.69 13.95
N ARG A 90 19.10 18.86 14.15
CA ARG A 90 20.53 19.05 13.91
C ARG A 90 21.42 18.33 14.94
N ALA A 91 20.95 18.14 16.18
CA ALA A 91 21.66 17.37 17.20
C ALA A 91 21.63 15.86 16.91
N VAL A 92 20.52 15.35 16.37
CA VAL A 92 20.34 13.95 15.98
C VAL A 92 21.21 13.58 14.77
N ASP A 93 21.36 14.49 13.80
CA ASP A 93 22.21 14.27 12.62
C ASP A 93 23.72 14.19 12.96
N LEU A 94 24.14 14.79 14.08
CA LEU A 94 25.52 14.72 14.60
C LEU A 94 25.79 13.42 15.37
N GLU A 95 24.78 12.84 16.01
CA GLU A 95 24.90 11.55 16.73
C GLU A 95 24.82 10.34 15.77
N ALA A 96 24.10 10.45 14.65
CA ALA A 96 23.99 9.39 13.63
C ALA A 96 25.28 9.17 12.80
N SER A 97 26.28 10.04 12.94
CA SER A 97 27.59 9.90 12.27
C SER A 97 28.51 8.88 12.94
N SER A 98 28.16 8.28 14.09
CA SER A 98 29.00 7.26 14.74
C SER A 98 28.23 5.99 15.08
N GLY A 99 28.48 4.92 14.33
CA GLY A 99 28.15 3.56 14.76
C GLY A 99 27.54 2.69 13.68
N ALA A 100 28.39 2.03 12.90
CA ALA A 100 28.03 0.85 12.13
C ALA A 100 27.75 -0.35 13.05
N THR A 101 26.77 -1.19 12.71
CA THR A 101 26.91 -2.62 12.32
C THR A 101 25.56 -3.36 12.37
N ASP A 102 25.22 -3.96 11.22
CA ASP A 102 24.84 -5.38 10.97
C ASP A 102 23.71 -6.11 11.74
N GLY A 103 23.06 -7.04 11.01
CA GLY A 103 22.51 -8.29 11.59
C GLY A 103 20.99 -8.46 11.72
N SER A 104 20.40 -9.05 10.68
CA SER A 104 19.14 -9.83 10.58
C SER A 104 18.19 -10.05 11.78
N ALA A 105 16.90 -10.06 11.41
CA ALA A 105 15.76 -10.76 12.03
C ALA A 105 15.10 -10.12 13.27
N GLY A 106 13.81 -9.76 13.10
CA GLY A 106 12.88 -9.52 14.20
C GLY A 106 12.76 -8.08 14.66
N ALA A 107 12.18 -7.20 13.84
CA ALA A 107 11.55 -5.97 14.31
C ALA A 107 10.59 -5.46 13.25
N LEU A 108 9.28 -5.43 13.54
CA LEU A 108 8.36 -4.55 12.82
C LEU A 108 8.93 -3.13 12.95
N PRO A 109 9.32 -2.45 11.86
CA PRO A 109 9.81 -1.10 11.97
C PRO A 109 8.68 -0.22 12.50
N GLN A 110 8.96 0.43 13.62
CA GLN A 110 8.23 1.56 14.15
C GLN A 110 8.19 2.66 13.08
N LEU A 111 7.19 2.63 12.19
CA LEU A 111 6.85 3.76 11.33
C LEU A 111 5.41 4.14 11.61
N GLU A 112 5.21 5.36 12.10
CA GLU A 112 3.91 6.04 12.14
C GLU A 112 3.26 5.93 10.75
N PRO A 113 2.09 5.28 10.54
CA PRO A 113 1.48 5.32 9.22
C PRO A 113 0.91 6.74 9.01
N PRO A 114 1.42 7.52 8.04
CA PRO A 114 0.94 8.87 7.79
C PRO A 114 -0.47 8.81 7.15
N VAL A 115 -1.18 9.94 7.11
CA VAL A 115 -2.49 10.09 6.43
C VAL A 115 -2.56 9.39 5.05
N PRO A 116 -1.51 9.40 4.20
CA PRO A 116 -1.44 8.62 2.97
C PRO A 116 -1.72 7.12 3.11
N SER A 117 -1.24 6.45 4.17
CA SER A 117 -1.50 5.01 4.38
C SER A 117 -2.97 4.74 4.71
N ALA A 118 -3.59 5.61 5.51
CA ALA A 118 -5.02 5.50 5.82
C ALA A 118 -5.90 5.79 4.59
N ARG A 119 -5.49 6.73 3.73
CA ARG A 119 -6.16 6.98 2.43
C ARG A 119 -6.00 5.81 1.47
N TYR A 120 -4.82 5.20 1.41
CA TYR A 120 -4.58 3.98 0.65
C TYR A 120 -5.51 2.86 1.12
N GLY A 121 -5.58 2.63 2.45
CA GLY A 121 -6.46 1.62 3.03
C GLY A 121 -7.94 1.87 2.71
N LEU A 122 -8.40 3.12 2.83
CA LEU A 122 -9.76 3.50 2.45
C LEU A 122 -10.07 3.15 0.99
N ALA A 123 -9.23 3.63 0.06
CA ALA A 123 -9.40 3.41 -1.36
C ALA A 123 -9.40 1.91 -1.71
N TRP A 124 -8.48 1.15 -1.11
CA TRP A 124 -8.39 -0.30 -1.28
C TRP A 124 -9.68 -1.01 -0.85
N TRP A 125 -10.15 -0.76 0.37
CA TRP A 125 -11.32 -1.44 0.89
C TRP A 125 -12.63 -0.95 0.26
N ARG A 126 -12.67 0.29 -0.25
CA ARG A 126 -13.79 0.80 -1.05
C ARG A 126 -13.95 0.01 -2.35
N GLY A 127 -12.85 -0.25 -3.04
CA GLY A 127 -12.87 -1.14 -4.21
C GLY A 127 -13.34 -2.55 -3.83
N LYS A 128 -12.81 -3.13 -2.74
CA LYS A 128 -13.23 -4.48 -2.29
C LYS A 128 -14.69 -4.54 -1.83
N ALA A 129 -15.28 -3.41 -1.44
CA ALA A 129 -16.70 -3.29 -1.14
C ALA A 129 -17.59 -3.19 -2.40
N GLY A 130 -16.99 -3.18 -3.60
CA GLY A 130 -17.67 -3.14 -4.90
C GLY A 130 -17.67 -1.78 -5.59
N ASP A 131 -17.04 -0.75 -5.00
CA ASP A 131 -16.92 0.57 -5.62
C ASP A 131 -15.54 0.77 -6.28
N SER A 132 -15.31 0.02 -7.36
CA SER A 132 -14.05 0.08 -8.13
C SER A 132 -13.80 1.49 -8.70
N SER A 133 -14.85 2.18 -9.15
CA SER A 133 -14.75 3.54 -9.69
C SER A 133 -14.37 4.57 -8.61
N GLY A 134 -14.97 4.48 -7.43
CA GLY A 134 -14.59 5.31 -6.29
C GLY A 134 -13.17 5.04 -5.81
N ALA A 135 -12.75 3.77 -5.80
CA ALA A 135 -11.36 3.41 -5.49
C ALA A 135 -10.37 4.03 -6.49
N VAL A 136 -10.67 3.98 -7.80
CA VAL A 136 -9.84 4.63 -8.83
C VAL A 136 -9.72 6.13 -8.55
N ALA A 137 -10.82 6.83 -8.27
CA ALA A 137 -10.81 8.27 -7.98
C ALA A 137 -9.97 8.60 -6.74
N ASP A 138 -10.11 7.83 -5.65
CA ASP A 138 -9.34 8.03 -4.42
C ASP A 138 -7.83 7.78 -4.64
N PHE A 139 -7.47 6.76 -5.43
CA PHE A 139 -6.08 6.46 -5.76
C PHE A 139 -5.46 7.50 -6.70
N GLU A 140 -6.23 8.07 -7.63
CA GLU A 140 -5.78 9.19 -8.46
C GLU A 140 -5.47 10.43 -7.61
N GLU A 141 -6.35 10.77 -6.66
CA GLU A 141 -6.13 11.90 -5.75
C GLU A 141 -4.91 11.67 -4.85
N LEU A 142 -4.79 10.46 -4.28
CA LEU A 142 -3.64 10.09 -3.45
C LEU A 142 -2.33 10.16 -4.23
N LEU A 143 -2.32 9.65 -5.47
CA LEU A 143 -1.13 9.70 -6.32
C LEU A 143 -0.77 11.14 -6.69
N ALA A 144 -1.75 11.99 -7.01
CA ALA A 144 -1.52 13.39 -7.30
C ALA A 144 -0.81 14.11 -6.14
N ASP A 145 -1.16 13.78 -4.90
CA ASP A 145 -0.52 14.30 -3.70
C ASP A 145 0.89 13.74 -3.52
N GLN A 146 1.06 12.43 -3.68
CA GLN A 146 2.36 11.75 -3.56
C GLN A 146 3.36 12.25 -4.60
N VAL A 147 2.94 12.56 -5.83
CA VAL A 147 3.82 13.13 -6.87
C VAL A 147 4.44 14.46 -6.44
N ARG A 148 3.74 15.25 -5.60
CA ARG A 148 4.24 16.54 -5.11
C ARG A 148 5.15 16.42 -3.89
N LEU A 149 5.08 15.31 -3.18
CA LEU A 149 5.67 15.15 -1.84
C LEU A 149 6.75 14.06 -1.77
N LEU A 150 6.70 13.08 -2.67
CA LEU A 150 7.52 11.88 -2.65
C LEU A 150 8.31 11.74 -3.94
N ASP A 151 9.51 11.18 -3.81
CA ASP A 151 10.34 10.83 -4.95
C ASP A 151 9.63 9.83 -5.87
N THR A 152 10.03 9.83 -7.15
CA THR A 152 9.44 8.98 -8.19
C THR A 152 9.48 7.49 -7.84
N PHE A 153 10.47 7.07 -7.06
CA PHE A 153 10.70 5.67 -6.65
C PHE A 153 10.34 5.40 -5.19
N ASP A 154 9.64 6.33 -4.54
CA ASP A 154 9.14 6.09 -3.18
C ASP A 154 8.22 4.85 -3.16
N PRO A 155 8.44 3.87 -2.28
CA PRO A 155 7.64 2.66 -2.21
C PRO A 155 6.13 2.90 -2.08
N GLN A 156 5.70 3.96 -1.39
CA GLN A 156 4.28 4.31 -1.25
C GLN A 156 3.70 4.79 -2.58
N ARG A 157 4.47 5.56 -3.34
CA ARG A 157 4.08 6.02 -4.68
C ARG A 157 3.99 4.86 -5.65
N LEU A 158 4.94 3.93 -5.62
CA LEU A 158 4.91 2.72 -6.46
C LEU A 158 3.72 1.82 -6.11
N ALA A 159 3.46 1.61 -4.81
CA ALA A 159 2.31 0.83 -4.34
C ALA A 159 0.98 1.45 -4.80
N THR A 160 0.86 2.77 -4.73
CA THR A 160 -0.35 3.51 -5.15
C THR A 160 -0.58 3.39 -6.65
N ARG A 161 0.48 3.50 -7.47
CA ARG A 161 0.39 3.29 -8.93
C ARG A 161 -0.04 1.87 -9.28
N HIS A 162 0.49 0.87 -8.56
CA HIS A 162 0.12 -0.53 -8.76
C HIS A 162 -1.34 -0.79 -8.39
N ALA A 163 -1.80 -0.27 -7.24
CA ALA A 163 -3.19 -0.38 -6.81
C ALA A 163 -4.16 0.33 -7.77
N LEU A 164 -3.80 1.53 -8.23
CA LEU A 164 -4.59 2.26 -9.23
C LEU A 164 -4.78 1.44 -10.51
N ALA A 165 -3.72 0.80 -11.01
CA ALA A 165 -3.82 -0.04 -12.20
C ALA A 165 -4.74 -1.26 -11.97
N HIS A 166 -4.64 -1.92 -10.81
CA HIS A 166 -5.53 -3.01 -10.45
C HIS A 166 -7.00 -2.57 -10.47
N TRP A 167 -7.33 -1.50 -9.76
CA TRP A 167 -8.71 -1.01 -9.69
C TRP A 167 -9.24 -0.46 -11.02
N ARG A 168 -8.38 0.03 -11.91
CA ARG A 168 -8.81 0.33 -13.29
C ARG A 168 -9.18 -0.91 -14.10
N GLY A 169 -8.47 -2.02 -13.91
CA GLY A 169 -8.86 -3.31 -14.50
C GLY A 169 -10.24 -3.73 -14.01
N GLU A 170 -10.44 -3.73 -12.69
CA GLU A 170 -11.72 -4.07 -12.04
C GLU A 170 -12.86 -3.11 -12.40
N ALA A 171 -12.56 -1.84 -12.74
CA ALA A 171 -13.53 -0.87 -13.21
C ALA A 171 -13.90 -1.03 -14.71
N GLY A 172 -13.37 -2.06 -15.39
CA GLY A 172 -13.61 -2.30 -16.81
C GLY A 172 -12.77 -1.42 -17.74
N GLU A 173 -11.64 -0.88 -17.26
CA GLU A 173 -10.69 -0.09 -18.03
C GLU A 173 -9.33 -0.81 -18.24
N PRO A 174 -9.28 -2.08 -18.71
CA PRO A 174 -8.05 -2.86 -18.76
C PRO A 174 -6.98 -2.22 -19.67
N GLY A 175 -7.36 -1.52 -20.74
CA GLY A 175 -6.42 -0.77 -21.57
C GLY A 175 -5.70 0.36 -20.83
N ARG A 176 -6.38 1.04 -19.91
CA ARG A 176 -5.77 2.09 -19.07
C ARG A 176 -4.91 1.48 -17.96
N ALA A 177 -5.30 0.31 -17.42
CA ALA A 177 -4.45 -0.46 -16.51
C ALA A 177 -3.14 -0.88 -17.20
N VAL A 178 -3.20 -1.37 -18.45
CA VAL A 178 -2.02 -1.72 -19.26
C VAL A 178 -1.09 -0.53 -19.46
N ALA A 179 -1.63 0.66 -19.77
CA ALA A 179 -0.82 1.87 -19.94
C ALA A 179 -0.06 2.21 -18.66
N LEU A 180 -0.76 2.27 -17.52
CA LEU A 180 -0.14 2.57 -16.21
C LEU A 180 0.91 1.54 -15.81
N LEU A 181 0.64 0.24 -16.01
CA LEU A 181 1.57 -0.83 -15.67
C LEU A 181 2.80 -0.84 -16.59
N THR A 182 2.64 -0.45 -17.86
CA THR A 182 3.76 -0.33 -18.81
C THR A 182 4.71 0.79 -18.39
N GLU A 183 4.17 1.96 -18.00
CA GLU A 183 4.98 3.06 -17.48
C GLU A 183 5.67 2.69 -16.16
N LEU A 184 4.93 2.08 -15.22
CA LEU A 184 5.47 1.64 -13.93
C LEU A 184 6.60 0.61 -14.12
N LEU A 185 6.43 -0.33 -15.06
CA LEU A 185 7.45 -1.34 -15.37
C LEU A 185 8.72 -0.71 -15.93
N ALA A 186 8.61 0.29 -16.80
CA ALA A 186 9.77 1.01 -17.34
C ALA A 186 10.54 1.74 -16.21
N ASP A 187 9.82 2.44 -15.34
CA ASP A 187 10.38 3.15 -14.18
C ASP A 187 11.11 2.19 -13.22
N GLN A 188 10.47 1.06 -12.89
CA GLN A 188 11.03 0.05 -11.99
C GLN A 188 12.21 -0.70 -12.60
N THR A 189 12.13 -1.07 -13.88
CA THR A 189 13.23 -1.78 -14.57
C THR A 189 14.48 -0.92 -14.65
N GLY A 190 14.32 0.39 -14.92
CA GLY A 190 15.46 1.31 -14.99
C GLY A 190 16.14 1.58 -13.65
N SER A 191 15.42 1.45 -12.53
CA SER A 191 15.90 1.93 -11.22
C SER A 191 16.16 0.80 -10.22
N LEU A 192 15.26 -0.18 -10.14
CA LEU A 192 15.35 -1.33 -9.24
C LEU A 192 15.96 -2.56 -9.95
N GLY A 193 15.88 -2.59 -11.28
CA GLY A 193 16.30 -3.70 -12.11
C GLY A 193 15.16 -4.69 -12.45
N PRO A 194 15.38 -5.54 -13.46
CA PRO A 194 14.36 -6.46 -13.98
C PRO A 194 13.99 -7.61 -13.01
N GLU A 195 14.89 -7.95 -12.08
CA GLU A 195 14.75 -9.06 -11.14
C GLU A 195 14.14 -8.67 -9.79
N HIS A 196 13.95 -7.36 -9.55
CA HIS A 196 13.43 -6.87 -8.29
C HIS A 196 12.00 -7.40 -8.06
N PRO A 197 11.63 -7.82 -6.83
CA PRO A 197 10.30 -8.37 -6.53
C PRO A 197 9.14 -7.49 -7.02
N ASP A 198 9.24 -6.18 -6.86
CA ASP A 198 8.22 -5.23 -7.34
C ASP A 198 8.12 -5.20 -8.87
N THR A 199 9.25 -5.26 -9.58
CA THR A 199 9.28 -5.34 -11.05
C THR A 199 8.62 -6.63 -11.52
N LEU A 200 8.94 -7.77 -10.88
CA LEU A 200 8.33 -9.06 -11.19
C LEU A 200 6.83 -9.06 -10.88
N LYS A 201 6.38 -8.38 -9.82
CA LYS A 201 4.96 -8.21 -9.48
C LYS A 201 4.23 -7.40 -10.56
N THR A 202 4.80 -6.27 -11.00
CA THR A 202 4.23 -5.43 -12.05
C THR A 202 4.14 -6.17 -13.38
N ARG A 203 5.14 -6.99 -13.75
CA ARG A 203 5.09 -7.83 -14.97
C ARG A 203 3.91 -8.81 -14.95
N HIS A 204 3.64 -9.43 -13.80
CA HIS A 204 2.50 -10.34 -13.66
C HIS A 204 1.18 -9.61 -13.88
N SER A 205 0.98 -8.47 -13.20
CA SER A 205 -0.24 -7.67 -13.36
C SER A 205 -0.40 -7.14 -14.78
N LEU A 206 0.68 -6.72 -15.45
CA LEU A 206 0.65 -6.27 -16.84
C LEU A 206 0.17 -7.39 -17.77
N ALA A 207 0.61 -8.62 -17.54
CA ALA A 207 0.18 -9.76 -18.33
C ALA A 207 -1.33 -10.05 -18.16
N GLN A 208 -1.83 -10.03 -16.92
CA GLN A 208 -3.26 -10.19 -16.64
C GLN A 208 -4.09 -9.11 -17.32
N SER A 209 -3.76 -7.83 -17.12
CA SER A 209 -4.49 -6.72 -17.73
C SER A 209 -4.43 -6.73 -19.26
N ARG A 210 -3.35 -7.25 -19.87
CA ARG A 210 -3.30 -7.44 -21.33
C ARG A 210 -4.25 -8.54 -21.80
N GLY A 211 -4.34 -9.64 -21.06
CA GLY A 211 -5.31 -10.69 -21.37
C GLY A 211 -6.75 -10.18 -21.27
N GLU A 212 -7.08 -9.47 -20.19
CA GLU A 212 -8.37 -8.80 -19.97
C GLU A 212 -8.68 -7.74 -21.05
N ALA A 213 -7.66 -7.06 -21.57
CA ALA A 213 -7.79 -6.13 -22.69
C ALA A 213 -8.01 -6.82 -24.06
N GLY A 214 -8.14 -8.15 -24.10
CA GLY A 214 -8.34 -8.90 -25.34
C GLY A 214 -7.04 -9.24 -26.08
N GLU A 215 -5.89 -9.19 -25.40
CA GLU A 215 -4.58 -9.58 -25.94
C GLU A 215 -4.02 -10.88 -25.30
N PRO A 216 -4.75 -12.01 -25.33
CA PRO A 216 -4.36 -13.24 -24.62
C PRO A 216 -3.00 -13.78 -25.08
N GLY A 217 -2.67 -13.66 -26.37
CA GLY A 217 -1.36 -14.07 -26.88
C GLY A 217 -0.19 -13.28 -26.26
N ARG A 218 -0.40 -11.98 -25.96
CA ARG A 218 0.61 -11.16 -25.27
C ARG A 218 0.67 -11.47 -23.78
N ALA A 219 -0.48 -11.80 -23.16
CA ALA A 219 -0.51 -12.28 -21.77
C ALA A 219 0.30 -13.57 -21.60
N VAL A 220 0.06 -14.56 -22.47
CA VAL A 220 0.80 -15.84 -22.49
C VAL A 220 2.30 -15.62 -22.66
N ALA A 221 2.71 -14.78 -23.61
CA ALA A 221 4.12 -14.48 -23.83
C ALA A 221 4.79 -13.88 -22.58
N LEU A 222 4.17 -12.85 -21.99
CA LEU A 222 4.69 -12.20 -20.78
C LEU A 222 4.73 -13.14 -19.57
N LEU A 223 3.70 -13.96 -19.36
CA LEU A 223 3.66 -14.95 -18.28
C LEU A 223 4.70 -16.05 -18.47
N THR A 224 4.97 -16.47 -19.71
CA THR A 224 5.99 -17.47 -20.02
C THR A 224 7.40 -16.96 -19.67
N GLU A 225 7.73 -15.75 -20.10
CA GLU A 225 8.99 -15.09 -19.74
C GLU A 225 9.11 -14.91 -18.22
N LEU A 226 8.06 -14.40 -17.58
CA LEU A 226 8.05 -14.19 -16.14
C LEU A 226 8.17 -15.48 -15.34
N LEU A 227 7.60 -16.58 -15.83
CA LEU A 227 7.71 -17.89 -15.18
C LEU A 227 9.15 -18.40 -15.22
N ALA A 228 9.85 -18.22 -16.34
CA ALA A 228 11.26 -18.56 -16.45
C ALA A 228 12.10 -17.76 -15.43
N ASP A 229 11.90 -16.44 -15.39
CA ASP A 229 12.61 -15.54 -14.48
C ASP A 229 12.32 -15.89 -13.01
N ARG A 230 11.06 -16.03 -12.61
CA ARG A 230 10.67 -16.39 -11.24
C ARG A 230 11.16 -17.78 -10.84
N THR A 231 11.18 -18.74 -11.76
CA THR A 231 11.71 -20.08 -11.49
C THR A 231 13.22 -20.03 -11.24
N SER A 232 13.96 -19.21 -11.99
CA SER A 232 15.40 -19.02 -11.81
C SER A 232 15.74 -18.30 -10.50
N ILE A 233 15.00 -17.23 -10.17
CA ILE A 233 15.30 -16.34 -9.04
C ILE A 233 14.76 -16.89 -7.71
N LEU A 234 13.50 -17.35 -7.70
CA LEU A 234 12.77 -17.71 -6.48
C LEU A 234 12.62 -19.23 -6.31
N GLY A 235 12.85 -20.00 -7.37
CA GLY A 235 12.60 -21.43 -7.42
C GLY A 235 11.17 -21.81 -7.86
N PRO A 236 10.96 -23.08 -8.25
CA PRO A 236 9.71 -23.57 -8.83
C PRO A 236 8.53 -23.65 -7.84
N GLU A 237 8.83 -23.80 -6.55
CA GLU A 237 7.84 -23.96 -5.46
C GLU A 237 7.43 -22.64 -4.80
N HIS A 238 8.10 -21.54 -5.16
CA HIS A 238 7.79 -20.25 -4.57
C HIS A 238 6.33 -19.86 -4.88
N PRO A 239 5.57 -19.31 -3.90
CA PRO A 239 4.17 -18.93 -4.11
C PRO A 239 3.93 -18.05 -5.34
N HIS A 240 4.81 -17.08 -5.62
CA HIS A 240 4.72 -16.24 -6.82
C HIS A 240 5.01 -16.98 -8.12
N THR A 241 5.87 -18.00 -8.11
CA THR A 241 6.15 -18.83 -9.29
C THR A 241 4.94 -19.70 -9.61
N ARG A 242 4.33 -20.31 -8.59
CA ARG A 242 3.08 -21.08 -8.74
C ARG A 242 1.95 -20.21 -9.27
N ALA A 243 1.74 -19.02 -8.69
CA ALA A 243 0.72 -18.09 -9.17
C ALA A 243 0.91 -17.67 -10.65
N THR A 244 2.15 -17.49 -11.12
CA THR A 244 2.41 -17.24 -12.55
C THR A 244 2.08 -18.46 -13.41
N ARG A 245 2.38 -19.66 -12.93
CA ARG A 245 2.11 -20.92 -13.64
C ARG A 245 0.59 -21.15 -13.79
N ASP A 246 -0.16 -20.93 -12.71
CA ASP A 246 -1.61 -21.08 -12.70
C ASP A 246 -2.25 -20.08 -13.68
N ALA A 247 -1.85 -18.80 -13.60
CA ALA A 247 -2.27 -17.77 -14.55
C ALA A 247 -1.94 -18.13 -16.01
N LEU A 248 -0.76 -18.70 -16.27
CA LEU A 248 -0.38 -19.14 -17.62
C LEU A 248 -1.27 -20.29 -18.11
N ALA A 249 -1.57 -21.25 -17.24
CA ALA A 249 -2.46 -22.35 -17.55
C ALA A 249 -3.89 -21.86 -17.86
N ASP A 250 -4.37 -20.88 -17.11
CA ASP A 250 -5.67 -20.24 -17.35
C ASP A 250 -5.71 -19.60 -18.74
N TRP A 251 -4.75 -18.73 -19.07
CA TRP A 251 -4.71 -18.07 -20.39
C TRP A 251 -4.48 -19.02 -21.57
N LEU A 252 -3.82 -20.17 -21.35
CA LEU A 252 -3.66 -21.21 -22.37
C LEU A 252 -4.91 -22.05 -22.59
N SER A 253 -5.78 -22.19 -21.57
CA SER A 253 -6.99 -23.01 -21.63
C SER A 253 -8.19 -22.30 -22.28
N GLY A 254 -8.03 -21.03 -22.68
CA GLY A 254 -9.09 -20.14 -23.15
C GLY A 254 -9.37 -19.03 -22.14
N PRO A 255 -10.14 -17.97 -22.47
CA PRO A 255 -10.36 -16.88 -21.53
C PRO A 255 -10.95 -17.40 -20.21
N GLY A 256 -10.16 -17.31 -19.13
CA GLY A 256 -10.53 -17.68 -17.76
C GLY A 256 -11.67 -16.81 -17.22
N PRO A 257 -12.28 -17.18 -16.07
CA PRO A 257 -13.61 -16.74 -15.68
C PRO A 257 -13.73 -15.22 -15.57
N SER A 258 -14.81 -14.72 -16.18
CA SER A 258 -15.32 -13.34 -16.07
C SER A 258 -15.82 -13.02 -14.67
#